data_AF-A0A7S0RZS3-F1
#
_entry.id   AF-A0A7S0RZS3-F1
#
_cell.length_a   1.000
_cell.length_b   1.000
_cell.length_c   1.000
_cell.angle_alpha   90.00
_cell.angle_beta   90.00
_cell.angle_gamma   90.00
#
_symmetry.space_group_name_H-M   'P 1'
#
loop_
_entity.id
_entity.type
_entity.pdbx_description
1 polymer ?
#
loop_
_entity_poly.entity_id
_entity_poly.type
_entity_poly.pdbx_seq_one_letter_code
_entity_poly.pdbx_strand_id
1 'polypeptide(L)'
;MATSRETRPAAVKVIRQPPGERGEQVLELVQREVELLQDLNFQTKRITQLFAWAHDPATKSIVLAMELCEDSLACWIARSWGADAAIPRPRLPDGSAAGPRWDERLRLCEETAAAVGDVHTAGVTHNDVKVDNVLLRPDPMPARPPTA
;
A
#
# COMPACT_ATOMS: atom_id res chain seq x y z
N MET A 1 34.06 -1.78 1.31
CA MET A 1 32.86 -1.07 0.84
C MET A 1 31.90 -0.96 2.01
N ALA A 2 31.67 0.24 2.54
CA ALA A 2 30.71 0.43 3.62
C ALA A 2 29.30 0.21 3.05
N THR A 3 28.62 -0.82 3.51
CA THR A 3 27.19 -1.00 3.25
C THR A 3 26.46 0.14 3.97
N SER A 4 25.99 1.12 3.21
CA SER A 4 25.12 2.17 3.74
C SER A 4 23.87 1.49 4.31
N ARG A 5 23.71 1.54 5.65
CA ARG A 5 22.45 1.15 6.29
C ARG A 5 21.48 2.29 6.08
N GLU A 6 20.53 2.08 5.19
CA GLU A 6 19.43 3.02 4.98
C GLU A 6 18.25 2.61 5.86
N THR A 7 17.82 3.51 6.75
CA THR A 7 16.62 3.33 7.56
C THR A 7 15.47 4.07 6.89
N ARG A 8 14.35 3.38 6.65
CA ARG A 8 13.13 3.99 6.13
C ARG A 8 11.90 3.45 6.88
N PRO A 9 10.83 4.26 7.04
CA PRO A 9 9.56 3.77 7.56
C PRO A 9 9.00 2.64 6.70
N ALA A 10 8.39 1.63 7.33
CA ALA A 10 7.81 0.47 6.66
C ALA A 10 6.55 -0.01 7.36
N ALA A 11 5.60 -0.52 6.59
CA ALA A 11 4.49 -1.33 7.08
C ALA A 11 4.97 -2.78 7.23
N VAL A 12 4.67 -3.42 8.36
CA VAL A 12 5.11 -4.80 8.64
C VAL A 12 3.90 -5.72 8.73
N LYS A 13 3.69 -6.54 7.70
CA LYS A 13 2.66 -7.59 7.67
C LYS A 13 3.23 -8.84 8.32
N VAL A 14 2.68 -9.23 9.47
CA VAL A 14 3.08 -10.45 10.19
C VAL A 14 2.01 -11.52 10.01
N ILE A 15 2.38 -12.65 9.44
CA ILE A 15 1.51 -13.80 9.20
C ILE A 15 1.96 -14.93 10.13
N ARG A 16 1.05 -15.42 10.96
CA ARG A 16 1.30 -16.59 11.81
C ARG A 16 1.02 -17.86 11.01
N GLN A 17 2.02 -18.72 10.91
CA GLN A 17 1.91 -20.00 10.24
C GLN A 17 1.13 -20.97 11.15
N PRO A 18 -0.03 -21.49 10.72
CA PRO A 18 -0.75 -22.51 11.48
C PRO A 18 0.06 -23.81 11.54
N PRO A 19 -0.21 -24.71 12.50
CA PRO A 19 0.48 -25.99 12.57
C PRO A 19 0.07 -26.94 11.43
N GLY A 20 0.98 -27.87 11.08
CA GLY A 20 0.75 -28.94 10.11
C GLY A 20 0.77 -28.49 8.64
N GLU A 21 0.22 -29.31 7.75
CA GLU A 21 0.19 -29.10 6.28
C GLU A 21 -0.40 -27.74 5.89
N ARG A 22 -1.39 -27.25 6.64
CA ARG A 22 -1.98 -25.93 6.40
C ARG A 22 -0.94 -24.82 6.54
N GLY A 23 0.00 -24.98 7.46
CA GLY A 23 1.11 -24.04 7.63
C GLY A 23 2.05 -24.04 6.43
N GLU A 24 2.34 -25.21 5.88
CA GLU A 24 3.20 -25.36 4.71
C GLU A 24 2.55 -24.72 3.48
N GLN A 25 1.26 -24.96 3.26
CA GLN A 25 0.47 -24.32 2.20
C GLN A 25 0.44 -22.79 2.34
N VAL A 26 0.30 -22.25 3.57
CA VAL A 26 0.36 -20.80 3.80
C VAL A 26 1.74 -20.25 3.43
N LEU A 27 2.82 -20.94 3.80
CA LEU A 27 4.17 -20.51 3.44
C LEU A 27 4.38 -20.49 1.93
N GLU A 28 3.93 -21.53 1.21
CA GLU A 28 4.01 -21.58 -0.25
C GLU A 28 3.22 -20.44 -0.92
N LEU A 29 2.02 -20.15 -0.43
CA LEU A 29 1.22 -19.03 -0.93
C LEU A 29 1.92 -17.68 -0.72
N VAL A 30 2.52 -17.48 0.46
CA VAL A 30 3.25 -16.25 0.75
C VAL A 30 4.52 -16.14 -0.09
N GLN A 31 5.24 -17.25 -0.33
CA GLN A 31 6.41 -17.26 -1.22
C GLN A 31 6.03 -16.84 -2.65
N ARG A 32 4.92 -17.36 -3.18
CA ARG A 32 4.40 -16.94 -4.49
C ARG A 32 3.98 -15.47 -4.51
N GLU A 33 3.33 -14.98 -3.45
CA GLU A 33 2.98 -13.55 -3.31
C GLU A 33 4.23 -12.67 -3.33
N VAL A 34 5.28 -13.08 -2.62
CA VAL A 34 6.57 -12.38 -2.59
C VAL A 34 7.23 -12.34 -3.96
N GLU A 35 7.32 -13.48 -4.66
CA GLU A 35 7.92 -13.56 -6.00
C GLU A 35 7.19 -12.63 -6.99
N LEU A 36 5.85 -12.70 -7.01
CA LEU A 36 5.02 -11.82 -7.83
C LEU A 36 5.22 -10.34 -7.50
N LEU A 37 5.26 -9.98 -6.21
CA LEU A 37 5.50 -8.59 -5.79
C LEU A 37 6.89 -8.11 -6.18
N GLN A 38 7.93 -8.95 -6.06
CA GLN A 38 9.29 -8.60 -6.46
C GLN A 38 9.38 -8.31 -7.96
N ASP A 39 8.79 -9.17 -8.79
CA ASP A 39 8.75 -9.00 -10.24
C ASP A 39 7.98 -7.72 -10.63
N LEU A 40 6.81 -7.48 -10.02
CA LEU A 40 6.03 -6.26 -10.25
C LEU A 40 6.79 -5.00 -9.80
N ASN A 41 7.46 -5.03 -8.64
CA ASN A 41 8.20 -3.89 -8.10
C ASN A 41 9.47 -3.54 -8.88
N PHE A 42 10.00 -4.51 -9.64
CA PHE A 42 11.06 -4.27 -10.61
C PHE A 42 10.57 -3.46 -11.81
N GLN A 43 9.33 -3.71 -12.26
CA GLN A 43 8.75 -3.10 -13.46
C GLN A 43 8.06 -1.76 -13.20
N THR A 44 7.44 -1.60 -12.03
CA THR A 44 6.64 -0.41 -11.72
C THR A 44 6.77 0.06 -10.28
N LYS A 45 6.56 1.36 -10.09
CA LYS A 45 6.45 2.03 -8.78
C LYS A 45 5.00 2.34 -8.40
N ARG A 46 4.01 1.85 -9.15
CA ARG A 46 2.57 2.04 -8.85
C ARG A 46 1.99 0.93 -7.96
N ILE A 47 2.73 -0.15 -7.75
CA ILE A 47 2.39 -1.22 -6.81
C ILE A 47 3.20 -1.04 -5.54
N THR A 48 2.57 -1.32 -4.39
CA THR A 48 3.20 -1.23 -3.06
C THR A 48 4.53 -1.97 -3.06
N GLN A 49 5.59 -1.27 -2.65
CA GLN A 49 6.93 -1.84 -2.71
C GLN A 49 7.18 -2.82 -1.56
N LEU A 50 7.66 -4.03 -1.86
CA LEU A 50 8.20 -4.97 -0.90
C LEU A 50 9.71 -4.67 -0.72
N PHE A 51 10.11 -4.34 0.49
CA PHE A 51 11.51 -4.06 0.82
C PHE A 51 12.26 -5.33 1.22
N ALA A 52 11.63 -6.15 2.05
CA ALA A 52 12.21 -7.40 2.55
C ALA A 52 11.10 -8.34 3.04
N TRP A 53 11.42 -9.62 3.11
CA TRP A 53 10.60 -10.60 3.80
C TRP A 53 11.48 -11.60 4.53
N ALA A 54 10.94 -12.24 5.56
CA ALA A 54 11.61 -13.29 6.30
C ALA A 54 10.60 -14.31 6.82
N HIS A 55 11.02 -15.57 6.89
CA HIS A 55 10.30 -16.62 7.59
C HIS A 55 11.16 -17.07 8.76
N ASP A 56 10.57 -17.11 9.95
CA ASP A 56 11.17 -17.67 11.14
C ASP A 56 10.47 -19.01 11.48
N PRO A 57 11.12 -20.16 11.19
CA PRO A 57 10.57 -21.47 11.48
C PRO A 57 10.40 -21.74 12.98
N ALA A 58 11.18 -21.09 13.85
CA ALA A 58 11.13 -21.28 15.29
C ALA A 58 9.89 -20.60 15.89
N THR A 59 9.59 -19.38 15.45
CA THR A 59 8.39 -18.64 15.89
C THR A 59 7.18 -18.83 14.98
N LYS A 60 7.30 -19.65 13.93
CA LYS A 60 6.23 -19.92 12.94
C LYS A 60 5.62 -18.64 12.41
N SER A 61 6.48 -17.68 12.06
CA SER A 61 6.06 -16.34 11.65
C SER A 61 6.70 -15.98 10.32
N ILE A 62 5.88 -15.42 9.43
CA ILE A 62 6.32 -14.85 8.16
C ILE A 62 6.12 -13.34 8.27
N VAL A 63 7.14 -12.58 7.92
CA VAL A 63 7.16 -11.12 8.04
C VAL A 63 7.45 -10.52 6.68
N LEU A 64 6.63 -9.58 6.24
CA LEU A 64 6.85 -8.79 5.04
C LEU A 64 6.98 -7.33 5.45
N ALA A 65 8.12 -6.72 5.10
CA ALA A 65 8.37 -5.29 5.28
C ALA A 65 8.11 -4.57 3.95
N MET A 66 7.11 -3.70 3.95
CA MET A 66 6.56 -3.07 2.76
C MET A 66 6.55 -1.55 2.89
N GLU A 67 6.36 -0.86 1.78
CA GLU A 67 6.13 0.58 1.72
C GLU A 67 5.02 0.99 2.69
N LEU A 68 5.34 1.93 3.58
CA LEU A 68 4.37 2.52 4.47
C LEU A 68 3.54 3.55 3.68
N CYS A 69 2.29 3.19 3.41
CA CYS A 69 1.28 4.07 2.84
C CYS A 69 0.52 4.81 3.94
N GLU A 70 -0.08 5.96 3.65
CA GLU A 70 -0.89 6.70 4.61
C GLU A 70 -2.18 5.96 4.95
N ASP A 71 -2.96 5.64 3.91
CA ASP A 71 -4.26 5.00 4.08
C ASP A 71 -4.74 4.34 2.77
N SER A 72 -5.84 3.60 2.87
CA SER A 72 -6.60 3.13 1.70
C SER A 72 -7.38 4.28 1.04
N LEU A 73 -7.64 4.12 -0.26
CA LEU A 73 -8.53 5.00 -1.01
C LEU A 73 -9.95 4.96 -0.43
N ALA A 74 -10.39 3.84 0.14
CA ALA A 74 -11.67 3.73 0.84
C ALA A 74 -11.78 4.73 2.01
N CYS A 75 -10.78 4.76 2.87
CA CYS A 75 -10.74 5.71 3.99
C CYS A 75 -10.64 7.16 3.52
N TRP A 76 -9.86 7.41 2.46
CA TRP A 76 -9.80 8.74 1.86
C TRP A 76 -11.16 9.18 1.30
N ILE A 77 -11.89 8.30 0.61
CA ILE A 77 -13.27 8.56 0.15
C ILE A 77 -14.17 8.87 1.35
N ALA A 78 -14.14 8.04 2.40
CA ALA A 78 -14.96 8.26 3.58
C ALA A 78 -14.71 9.65 4.22
N ARG A 79 -13.45 10.08 4.31
CA ARG A 79 -13.09 11.41 4.83
C ARG A 79 -13.50 12.53 3.88
N SER A 80 -13.17 12.42 2.59
CA SER A 80 -13.40 13.46 1.58
C SER A 80 -14.87 13.73 1.33
N TRP A 81 -15.74 12.72 1.48
CA TRP A 81 -17.19 12.89 1.37
C TRP A 81 -17.89 13.14 2.72
N GLY A 82 -17.16 13.11 3.84
CA GLY A 82 -17.71 13.42 5.17
C GLY A 82 -18.57 12.32 5.80
N ALA A 83 -18.26 11.05 5.51
CA ALA A 83 -18.80 9.91 6.24
C ALA A 83 -18.19 9.79 7.65
N ASP A 84 -17.04 10.42 7.88
CA ASP A 84 -16.42 10.52 9.21
C ASP A 84 -16.75 11.86 9.89
N ALA A 85 -17.54 11.81 10.95
CA ALA A 85 -18.00 12.99 11.70
C ALA A 85 -16.88 13.69 12.49
N ALA A 86 -15.70 13.06 12.63
CA ALA A 86 -14.59 13.60 13.42
C ALA A 86 -13.74 14.64 12.67
N ILE A 87 -13.90 14.80 11.35
CA ILE A 87 -13.04 15.67 10.53
C ILE A 87 -13.85 16.84 9.95
N PRO A 88 -13.57 18.09 10.34
CA PRO A 88 -14.28 19.27 9.83
C PRO A 88 -14.08 19.45 8.32
N ARG A 89 -15.18 19.61 7.58
CA ARG A 89 -15.15 19.83 6.12
C ARG A 89 -14.96 21.31 5.77
N PRO A 90 -14.15 21.65 4.75
CA PRO A 90 -14.25 22.95 4.09
C PRO A 90 -15.68 23.13 3.57
N ARG A 91 -16.34 24.23 3.97
CA ARG A 91 -17.70 24.54 3.53
C ARG A 91 -17.67 25.34 2.24
N LEU A 92 -18.54 24.97 1.31
CA LEU A 92 -18.88 25.81 0.18
C LEU A 92 -19.64 27.06 0.68
N PRO A 93 -19.72 28.14 -0.13
CA PRO A 93 -20.41 29.37 0.25
C PRO A 93 -21.89 29.18 0.61
N ASP A 94 -22.52 28.12 0.11
CA ASP A 94 -23.89 27.72 0.43
C ASP A 94 -24.02 26.90 1.73
N GLY A 95 -22.92 26.70 2.46
CA GLY A 95 -22.87 25.93 3.70
C GLY A 95 -22.85 24.42 3.52
N SER A 96 -22.96 23.91 2.29
CA SER A 96 -22.75 22.49 1.99
C SER A 96 -21.28 22.14 2.14
N ALA A 97 -21.01 20.87 2.42
CA ALA A 97 -19.64 20.43 2.53
C ALA A 97 -19.04 20.15 1.14
N ALA A 98 -17.85 20.67 0.90
CA ALA A 98 -17.13 20.36 -0.32
C ALA A 98 -16.70 18.88 -0.29
N GLY A 99 -17.13 18.12 -1.29
CA GLY A 99 -16.51 16.83 -1.62
C GLY A 99 -15.14 17.04 -2.28
N PRO A 100 -14.41 15.95 -2.60
CA PRO A 100 -13.15 16.08 -3.31
C PRO A 100 -13.36 16.71 -4.69
N ARG A 101 -12.36 17.49 -5.14
CA ARG A 101 -12.47 18.19 -6.41
C ARG A 101 -12.50 17.19 -7.57
N TRP A 102 -13.13 17.57 -8.68
CA TRP A 102 -13.33 16.67 -9.81
C TRP A 102 -12.00 16.23 -10.46
N ASP A 103 -11.05 17.15 -10.58
CA ASP A 103 -9.69 16.90 -11.06
C ASP A 103 -8.93 15.87 -10.21
N GLU A 104 -9.06 15.98 -8.88
CA GLU A 104 -8.46 15.01 -7.95
C GLU A 104 -9.06 13.61 -8.11
N ARG A 105 -10.39 13.52 -8.26
CA ARG A 105 -11.08 12.25 -8.52
C ARG A 105 -10.63 11.60 -9.83
N LEU A 106 -10.52 12.38 -10.90
CA LEU A 106 -10.04 11.89 -12.20
C LEU A 106 -8.61 11.38 -12.09
N ARG A 107 -7.72 12.14 -11.44
CA ARG A 107 -6.33 11.74 -11.22
C ARG A 107 -6.24 10.39 -10.50
N LEU A 108 -7.00 10.18 -9.42
CA LEU A 108 -7.00 8.91 -8.68
C LEU A 108 -7.49 7.74 -9.54
N CYS A 109 -8.52 7.95 -10.38
CA CYS A 109 -8.98 6.95 -11.34
C CYS A 109 -7.91 6.61 -12.38
N GLU A 110 -7.25 7.62 -12.95
CA GLU A 110 -6.17 7.44 -13.93
C GLU A 110 -4.97 6.70 -13.32
N GLU A 111 -4.53 7.08 -12.13
CA GLU A 111 -3.41 6.42 -11.44
C GLU A 111 -3.74 4.96 -11.09
N THR A 112 -4.96 4.69 -10.63
CA THR A 112 -5.44 3.32 -10.34
C THR A 112 -5.50 2.49 -11.62
N ALA A 113 -6.05 3.03 -12.71
CA ALA A 113 -6.12 2.35 -13.99
C ALA A 113 -4.73 2.06 -14.56
N ALA A 114 -3.79 2.99 -14.43
CA ALA A 114 -2.41 2.80 -14.83
C ALA A 114 -1.74 1.67 -14.02
N ALA A 115 -1.94 1.62 -12.71
CA ALA A 115 -1.41 0.54 -11.86
C ALA A 115 -1.96 -0.84 -12.28
N VAL A 116 -3.26 -0.92 -12.59
CA VAL A 116 -3.87 -2.15 -13.12
C VAL A 116 -3.30 -2.52 -14.49
N GLY A 117 -3.04 -1.53 -15.34
CA GLY A 117 -2.35 -1.73 -16.63
C GLY A 117 -0.95 -2.32 -16.47
N ASP A 118 -0.19 -1.87 -15.48
CA ASP A 118 1.13 -2.43 -15.16
C ASP A 118 1.02 -3.90 -14.72
N VAL A 119 0.05 -4.22 -13.85
CA VAL A 119 -0.21 -5.60 -13.40
C VAL A 119 -0.56 -6.52 -14.59
N HIS A 120 -1.41 -6.06 -15.49
CA HIS A 120 -1.79 -6.82 -16.68
C HIS A 120 -0.62 -6.98 -17.67
N THR A 121 0.24 -5.97 -17.81
CA THR A 121 1.44 -6.05 -18.66
C THR A 121 2.42 -7.12 -18.15
N ALA A 122 2.49 -7.31 -16.83
CA ALA A 122 3.25 -8.39 -16.21
C ALA A 122 2.58 -9.77 -16.35
N GLY A 123 1.43 -9.88 -17.03
CA GLY A 123 0.69 -11.14 -17.21
C GLY A 123 -0.08 -11.58 -15.97
N VAL A 124 -0.28 -10.69 -15.00
CA VAL A 124 -0.98 -10.99 -13.73
C VAL A 124 -2.40 -10.44 -13.79
N THR A 125 -3.36 -11.14 -13.19
CA THR A 125 -4.71 -10.60 -12.92
C THR A 125 -4.88 -10.41 -11.42
N HIS A 126 -5.25 -9.19 -10.98
CA HIS A 126 -5.37 -8.90 -9.54
C HIS A 126 -6.57 -9.61 -8.87
N ASN A 127 -7.68 -9.78 -9.59
CA ASN A 127 -8.93 -10.45 -9.13
C ASN A 127 -9.68 -9.81 -7.92
N ASP A 128 -9.19 -8.71 -7.35
CA ASP A 128 -9.81 -8.05 -6.18
C ASP A 128 -9.51 -6.54 -6.18
N VAL A 129 -9.71 -5.89 -7.33
CA VAL A 129 -9.52 -4.43 -7.45
C VAL A 129 -10.72 -3.73 -6.80
N LYS A 130 -10.49 -3.12 -5.64
CA LYS A 130 -11.45 -2.32 -4.87
C LYS A 130 -10.72 -1.22 -4.10
N VAL A 131 -11.47 -0.23 -3.63
CA VAL A 131 -10.93 0.96 -2.96
C VAL A 131 -10.15 0.65 -1.67
N ASP A 132 -10.44 -0.47 -1.00
CA ASP A 132 -9.71 -0.93 0.18
C ASP A 132 -8.29 -1.40 -0.15
N ASN A 133 -8.08 -1.92 -1.36
CA ASN A 133 -6.81 -2.48 -1.83
C ASN A 133 -5.97 -1.47 -2.63
N VAL A 134 -6.45 -0.23 -2.77
CA VAL A 134 -5.68 0.88 -3.37
C VAL A 134 -5.15 1.73 -2.23
N LEU A 135 -3.82 1.80 -2.09
CA LEU A 135 -3.18 2.54 -1.01
C LEU A 135 -2.64 3.89 -1.51
N LEU A 136 -2.81 4.93 -0.71
CA LEU A 136 -2.28 6.26 -0.95
C LEU A 136 -0.88 6.37 -0.37
N ARG A 137 0.07 6.75 -1.22
CA ARG A 137 1.41 7.09 -0.75
C ARG A 137 1.36 8.33 0.14
N PRO A 138 2.24 8.43 1.14
CA PRO A 138 2.40 9.67 1.86
C PRO A 138 2.84 10.78 0.93
N ASP A 139 2.33 11.98 1.16
CA ASP A 139 2.98 13.15 0.56
C ASP A 139 4.45 13.17 1.01
N PRO A 140 5.40 13.50 0.11
CA PRO A 140 6.79 13.57 0.49
C PRO A 140 6.93 14.55 1.64
N MET A 141 7.27 14.03 2.83
CA MET A 141 7.54 14.86 4.00
C MET A 141 8.57 15.93 3.58
N PRO A 142 8.35 17.21 3.90
CA PRO A 142 9.36 18.22 3.65
C PRO A 142 10.65 17.78 4.33
N ALA A 143 11.76 17.82 3.57
CA ALA A 143 13.06 17.36 4.04
C ALA A 143 13.35 17.97 5.42
N ARG A 144 13.59 17.11 6.41
CA ARG A 144 13.92 17.55 7.77
C ARG A 144 15.20 18.40 7.66
N PRO A 145 15.22 19.66 8.14
CA PRO A 145 16.42 20.48 8.06
C PRO A 145 17.56 19.77 8.83
N PRO A 146 18.81 19.88 8.33
CA PRO A 146 19.94 19.24 8.99
C PRO A 146 20.03 19.74 10.43
N THR A 147 20.09 18.79 11.38
CA THR A 147 20.43 19.09 12.76
C THR A 147 21.85 19.63 12.80
N ALA A 148 21.98 20.89 13.27
CA ALA A 148 23.25 21.55 13.53
C ALA A 148 24.04 20.85 14.66
#